data_AF-R7BES1-F1
#
_entry.id   AF-R7BES1-F1
#
_cell.length_a   1.000
_cell.length_b   1.000
_cell.length_c   1.000
_cell.angle_alpha   90.00
_cell.angle_beta   90.00
_cell.angle_gamma   90.00
#
_symmetry.space_group_name_H-M   'P 1'
#
loop_
_entity.id
_entity.type
_entity.pdbx_description
1 polymer ?
#
loop_
_entity_poly.entity_id
_entity_poly.type
_entity_poly.pdbx_seq_one_letter_code
_entity_poly.pdbx_strand_id
1 'polypeptide(L)'
;MKKLKRLLFTAGMCMCLVTACAKKESTSAEADTSAQEVTEEITTPGETTTETTTPEETTERETTTQETTTETTTPEETTTETTTPEETTTEVETTTQEPTTPEETTTQAPTLSAEEKEALLRQAVQQSIPGIVCWGDSLTFGYGGNGESYPATLQRLINENLIDGIPVVNNGVPVEPSHTIMARAGVWEMYAKEFIIPADCTPVTIKIILRDGMYTNLASFGDGGLNPVTIAGVKGTLKSAYREDDYGWFDFTRLEPGDAVGVSDMTPVIPASSSLYDGYVNIIFMGENGYFKSPEHLISQYQLFIDKRGLSRYLIIGLTSGNNTSRGELTRQMSEYFGDKYIDMRTELITRGPELVGLERSDGDWYNIQEGVLMGYLMSDAVHLNEYGYRAMGMIVYERMDALGYFDGVKSAIAQYRN
;
A
#
# COMPACT_ATOMS: atom_id res chain seq x y z
N MET A 1 17.47 -35.18 -35.40
CA MET A 1 18.11 -33.92 -34.98
C MET A 1 17.07 -32.82 -35.07
N LYS A 2 16.55 -32.39 -33.91
CA LYS A 2 15.38 -31.51 -33.76
C LYS A 2 15.80 -30.05 -33.90
N LYS A 3 15.01 -29.29 -34.68
CA LYS A 3 15.07 -27.82 -34.77
C LYS A 3 14.55 -27.22 -33.47
N LEU A 4 15.25 -26.23 -32.91
CA LEU A 4 14.71 -25.35 -31.86
C LEU A 4 14.93 -23.90 -32.32
N LYS A 5 13.82 -23.21 -32.58
CA LYS A 5 13.76 -21.77 -32.85
C LYS A 5 14.03 -21.03 -31.53
N ARG A 6 15.01 -20.13 -31.51
CA ARG A 6 15.15 -19.09 -30.48
C ARG A 6 14.25 -17.92 -30.86
N LEU A 7 13.34 -17.57 -29.96
CA LEU A 7 12.52 -16.36 -30.02
C LEU A 7 13.34 -15.27 -29.31
N LEU A 8 13.74 -14.24 -30.05
CA LEU A 8 14.31 -13.00 -29.50
C LEU A 8 13.13 -12.08 -29.19
N PHE A 9 12.86 -11.85 -27.90
CA PHE A 9 12.04 -10.72 -27.47
C PHE A 9 12.97 -9.55 -27.16
N THR A 10 12.85 -8.51 -27.99
CA THR A 10 13.49 -7.21 -27.82
C THR A 10 12.87 -6.50 -26.62
N ALA A 11 13.66 -6.25 -25.58
CA ALA A 11 13.30 -5.38 -24.47
C ALA A 11 13.44 -3.92 -24.93
N GLY A 12 12.31 -3.20 -25.02
CA GLY A 12 12.27 -1.76 -25.23
C GLY A 12 12.68 -1.04 -23.94
N MET A 13 13.93 -0.59 -23.89
CA MET A 13 14.51 0.19 -22.81
C MET A 13 14.20 1.67 -23.09
N CYS A 14 13.17 2.21 -22.43
CA CYS A 14 12.87 3.64 -22.49
C CYS A 14 13.66 4.38 -21.41
N MET A 15 14.75 5.01 -21.84
CA MET A 15 15.61 5.85 -21.02
C MET A 15 15.11 7.29 -21.13
N CYS A 16 14.24 7.73 -20.22
CA CYS A 16 13.82 9.13 -20.17
C CYS A 16 14.89 9.97 -19.47
N LEU A 17 15.73 10.64 -20.27
CA LEU A 17 16.61 11.73 -19.84
C LEU A 17 15.76 12.93 -19.40
N VAL A 18 15.92 13.35 -18.15
CA VAL A 18 15.35 14.58 -17.60
C VAL A 18 16.23 15.75 -18.03
N THR A 19 15.80 16.53 -19.02
CA THR A 19 16.46 17.78 -19.41
C THR A 19 15.82 18.95 -18.67
N ALA A 20 16.52 19.47 -17.66
CA ALA A 20 16.13 20.68 -16.94
C ALA A 20 16.49 21.94 -17.75
N CYS A 21 15.49 22.66 -18.27
CA CYS A 21 15.67 23.99 -18.84
C CYS A 21 15.69 25.06 -17.74
N ALA A 22 16.88 25.46 -17.31
CA ALA A 22 17.08 26.69 -16.53
C ALA A 22 17.30 27.87 -17.49
N LYS A 23 16.28 28.73 -17.62
CA LYS A 23 16.39 30.05 -18.26
C LYS A 23 17.10 31.00 -17.28
N LYS A 24 18.31 31.44 -17.60
CA LYS A 24 18.97 32.60 -16.96
C LYS A 24 19.17 33.67 -18.01
N GLU A 25 18.54 34.82 -17.82
CA GLU A 25 18.90 36.08 -18.45
C GLU A 25 20.11 36.69 -17.72
N SER A 26 21.16 37.07 -18.45
CA SER A 26 22.02 38.20 -18.09
C SER A 26 22.87 38.67 -19.28
N THR A 27 22.56 39.88 -19.75
CA THR A 27 23.41 40.98 -20.23
C THR A 27 24.91 40.75 -20.51
N SER A 28 25.27 41.01 -21.78
CA SER A 28 26.45 41.73 -22.35
C SER A 28 27.73 41.94 -21.52
N ALA A 29 28.90 41.53 -22.05
CA ALA A 29 29.83 42.38 -22.83
C ALA A 29 31.28 41.82 -22.88
N GLU A 30 31.85 41.86 -24.09
CA GLU A 30 33.26 42.04 -24.51
C GLU A 30 34.37 40.97 -24.37
N ALA A 31 34.99 40.72 -25.56
CA ALA A 31 36.38 40.38 -25.91
C ALA A 31 36.98 39.06 -25.34
N ASP A 32 37.80 38.26 -26.03
CA ASP A 32 38.76 38.49 -27.10
C ASP A 32 39.16 37.13 -27.75
N THR A 33 39.58 37.20 -29.03
CA THR A 33 40.52 36.36 -29.81
C THR A 33 40.54 34.81 -29.79
N SER A 34 40.31 34.30 -31.02
CA SER A 34 41.22 33.48 -31.85
C SER A 34 40.96 31.97 -32.05
N ALA A 35 41.34 31.58 -33.29
CA ALA A 35 41.60 30.25 -33.85
C ALA A 35 40.44 29.49 -34.49
N GLN A 36 40.53 29.43 -35.83
CA GLN A 36 39.81 28.59 -36.78
C GLN A 36 40.05 27.10 -36.51
N GLU A 37 39.03 26.27 -36.71
CA GLU A 37 39.18 25.12 -37.61
C GLU A 37 37.83 24.78 -38.26
N VAL A 38 37.89 24.52 -39.56
CA VAL A 38 36.79 24.24 -40.47
C VAL A 38 36.53 22.75 -40.47
N THR A 39 35.26 22.34 -40.39
CA THR A 39 34.82 21.07 -40.98
C THR A 39 33.37 21.22 -41.42
N GLU A 40 33.19 21.24 -42.73
CA GLU A 40 31.90 21.10 -43.41
C GLU A 40 31.43 19.65 -43.29
N GLU A 41 30.16 19.41 -42.94
CA GLU A 41 29.44 18.28 -43.53
C GLU A 41 27.91 18.49 -43.55
N ILE A 42 27.43 18.82 -44.74
CA ILE A 42 26.30 18.22 -45.47
C ILE A 42 24.99 18.00 -44.70
N THR A 43 24.06 18.92 -44.94
CA THR A 43 22.61 18.72 -44.81
C THR A 43 22.04 17.92 -45.98
N THR A 44 21.17 16.95 -45.71
CA THR A 44 20.14 16.50 -46.66
C THR A 44 18.87 16.10 -45.90
N PRO A 45 17.67 16.59 -46.26
CA PRO A 45 16.42 16.23 -45.63
C PRO A 45 15.63 15.20 -46.46
N GLY A 46 14.88 14.34 -45.78
CA GLY A 46 13.94 13.40 -46.38
C GLY A 46 13.51 12.37 -45.33
N GLU A 47 12.29 11.87 -45.24
CA GLU A 47 11.08 12.03 -46.04
C GLU A 47 9.89 11.81 -45.09
N THR A 48 8.84 12.59 -45.29
CA THR A 48 7.50 12.33 -44.75
C THR A 48 6.91 11.10 -45.45
N THR A 49 6.55 10.06 -44.70
CA THR A 49 5.65 9.01 -45.19
C THR A 49 4.40 8.99 -44.35
N THR A 50 3.32 9.50 -44.95
CA THR A 50 1.94 9.27 -44.54
C THR A 50 1.55 7.84 -44.90
N GLU A 51 1.17 7.03 -43.91
CA GLU A 51 0.32 5.86 -44.15
C GLU A 51 -1.10 6.17 -43.66
N THR A 52 -2.06 5.91 -44.55
CA THR A 52 -3.50 6.01 -44.35
C THR A 52 -4.10 4.69 -44.82
N THR A 53 -5.29 4.37 -44.30
CA THR A 53 -6.22 3.26 -44.66
C THR A 53 -5.96 1.96 -43.88
N THR A 54 -6.91 1.26 -43.24
CA THR A 54 -8.39 1.21 -43.28
C THR A 54 -8.90 0.57 -41.96
N PRO A 55 -10.09 0.93 -41.43
CA PRO A 55 -10.70 0.24 -40.29
C PRO A 55 -11.42 -1.06 -40.70
N GLU A 56 -11.25 -2.14 -39.93
CA GLU A 56 -12.11 -3.33 -40.03
C GLU A 56 -13.34 -3.18 -39.14
N GLU A 57 -14.51 -3.36 -39.76
CA GLU A 57 -15.83 -3.46 -39.14
C GLU A 57 -16.07 -4.82 -38.47
N THR A 58 -16.55 -4.73 -37.23
CA THR A 58 -17.75 -5.38 -36.66
C THR A 58 -17.95 -6.90 -36.83
N THR A 59 -18.03 -7.60 -35.71
CA THR A 59 -19.02 -8.68 -35.52
C THR A 59 -19.50 -8.68 -34.06
N GLU A 60 -20.72 -8.21 -33.85
CA GLU A 60 -21.47 -8.34 -32.61
C GLU A 60 -21.86 -9.80 -32.37
N ARG A 61 -21.75 -10.26 -31.12
CA ARG A 61 -22.32 -11.54 -30.68
C ARG A 61 -23.24 -11.27 -29.50
N GLU A 62 -24.53 -11.38 -29.78
CA GLU A 62 -25.61 -11.45 -28.80
C GLU A 62 -25.33 -12.57 -27.78
N THR A 63 -25.48 -12.26 -26.49
CA THR A 63 -25.71 -13.27 -25.46
C THR A 63 -26.86 -12.83 -24.56
N THR A 64 -27.83 -13.74 -24.48
CA THR A 64 -29.15 -13.63 -23.88
C THR A 64 -29.09 -13.48 -22.36
N THR A 65 -29.86 -12.52 -21.85
CA THR A 65 -30.14 -12.27 -20.44
C THR A 65 -31.01 -13.39 -19.86
N GLN A 66 -30.61 -13.99 -18.74
CA GLN A 66 -31.47 -14.85 -17.92
C GLN A 66 -32.06 -14.02 -16.76
N GLU A 67 -33.39 -14.01 -16.68
CA GLU A 67 -34.16 -13.50 -15.56
C GLU A 67 -33.88 -14.34 -14.30
N THR A 68 -33.63 -13.68 -13.17
CA THR A 68 -33.65 -14.32 -11.85
C THR A 68 -34.78 -13.67 -11.04
N THR A 69 -35.81 -14.47 -10.77
CA THR A 69 -36.95 -14.13 -9.91
C THR A 69 -36.53 -14.00 -8.46
N THR A 70 -36.95 -12.92 -7.82
CA THR A 70 -36.87 -12.66 -6.39
C THR A 70 -38.04 -13.34 -5.66
N GLU A 71 -37.75 -14.21 -4.69
CA GLU A 71 -38.72 -14.70 -3.72
C GLU A 71 -38.72 -13.84 -2.45
N THR A 72 -39.89 -13.29 -2.14
CA THR A 72 -40.19 -12.52 -0.93
C THR A 72 -40.66 -13.48 0.16
N THR A 73 -40.04 -13.45 1.34
CA THR A 73 -40.53 -14.15 2.53
C THR A 73 -41.13 -13.15 3.53
N THR A 74 -42.36 -13.42 3.95
CA THR A 74 -43.15 -12.68 4.95
C THR A 74 -43.01 -13.36 6.33
N PRO A 75 -42.96 -12.63 7.45
CA PRO A 75 -42.84 -13.23 8.78
C PRO A 75 -44.20 -13.65 9.38
N GLU A 76 -44.21 -14.78 10.08
CA GLU A 76 -45.36 -15.27 10.88
C GLU A 76 -45.50 -14.51 12.21
N GLU A 77 -46.76 -14.20 12.55
CA GLU A 77 -47.18 -13.64 13.84
C GLU A 77 -47.16 -14.70 14.94
N THR A 78 -46.69 -14.33 16.13
CA THR A 78 -46.82 -15.12 17.36
C THR A 78 -47.89 -14.48 18.26
N THR A 79 -48.98 -15.19 18.50
CA THR A 79 -49.97 -14.88 19.54
C THR A 79 -49.85 -15.92 20.64
N THR A 80 -49.64 -15.50 21.89
CA THR A 80 -49.81 -16.37 23.06
C THR A 80 -50.69 -15.68 24.09
N GLU A 81 -51.72 -16.41 24.50
CA GLU A 81 -52.79 -15.98 25.38
C GLU A 81 -52.39 -15.95 26.86
N THR A 82 -52.97 -15.00 27.56
CA THR A 82 -52.90 -14.78 29.00
C THR A 82 -53.91 -15.68 29.73
N THR A 83 -53.47 -16.44 30.74
CA THR A 83 -54.37 -16.90 31.83
C THR A 83 -53.65 -16.92 33.18
N THR A 84 -54.33 -16.42 34.21
CA THR A 84 -54.00 -16.36 35.64
C THR A 84 -55.35 -16.36 36.39
N PRO A 85 -55.47 -16.74 37.68
CA PRO A 85 -54.94 -17.88 38.45
C PRO A 85 -56.08 -18.69 39.11
N GLU A 86 -55.75 -19.80 39.80
CA GLU A 86 -56.59 -20.32 40.90
C GLU A 86 -55.74 -20.50 42.17
N GLU A 87 -56.24 -19.96 43.28
CA GLU A 87 -55.75 -20.19 44.63
C GLU A 87 -56.25 -21.55 45.15
N THR A 88 -55.43 -22.24 45.96
CA THR A 88 -55.94 -23.14 47.02
C THR A 88 -54.95 -23.14 48.18
N THR A 89 -55.55 -23.12 49.37
CA THR A 89 -54.99 -22.76 50.67
C THR A 89 -54.52 -23.98 51.47
N THR A 90 -53.52 -23.73 52.33
CA THR A 90 -53.26 -24.34 53.66
C THR A 90 -52.81 -25.81 53.76
N GLU A 91 -51.60 -26.02 54.30
CA GLU A 91 -51.44 -26.58 55.64
C GLU A 91 -50.03 -26.31 56.20
N VAL A 92 -50.00 -25.94 57.48
CA VAL A 92 -48.82 -25.61 58.27
C VAL A 92 -48.47 -26.85 59.08
N GLU A 93 -47.31 -27.46 58.84
CA GLU A 93 -46.68 -28.36 59.79
C GLU A 93 -45.34 -27.78 60.27
N THR A 94 -45.23 -27.74 61.58
CA THR A 94 -44.08 -27.24 62.34
C THR A 94 -43.18 -28.42 62.66
N THR A 95 -41.92 -28.41 62.25
CA THR A 95 -40.89 -29.27 62.87
C THR A 95 -39.52 -28.59 62.80
N THR A 96 -39.09 -28.16 63.99
CA THR A 96 -37.73 -28.17 64.57
C THR A 96 -36.52 -27.98 63.66
N GLN A 97 -35.86 -26.83 63.83
CA GLN A 97 -34.52 -26.55 63.32
C GLN A 97 -33.46 -27.38 64.07
N GLU A 98 -32.59 -28.04 63.32
CA GLU A 98 -31.30 -28.57 63.78
C GLU A 98 -30.19 -27.77 63.08
N PRO A 99 -29.11 -27.34 63.74
CA PRO A 99 -28.12 -26.46 63.12
C PRO A 99 -27.14 -27.30 62.29
N THR A 100 -27.37 -27.39 60.98
CA THR A 100 -26.37 -27.90 60.06
C THR A 100 -25.37 -26.81 59.71
N THR A 101 -24.12 -27.06 60.10
CA THR A 101 -22.87 -26.38 59.71
C THR A 101 -22.93 -25.79 58.29
N PRO A 102 -22.51 -24.54 58.05
CA PRO A 102 -22.42 -24.02 56.69
C PRO A 102 -21.36 -24.81 55.92
N GLU A 103 -21.77 -25.56 54.91
CA GLU A 103 -20.87 -26.01 53.86
C GLU A 103 -20.26 -24.76 53.22
N GLU A 104 -18.91 -24.68 53.25
CA GLU A 104 -18.17 -23.79 52.37
C GLU A 104 -18.46 -24.21 50.93
N THR A 105 -19.49 -23.62 50.33
CA THR A 105 -19.61 -23.57 48.87
C THR A 105 -18.46 -22.71 48.39
N THR A 106 -17.33 -23.35 48.08
CA THR A 106 -16.27 -22.76 47.28
C THR A 106 -16.88 -22.55 45.90
N THR A 107 -17.42 -21.35 45.66
CA THR A 107 -17.81 -20.91 44.33
C THR A 107 -16.53 -20.86 43.49
N GLN A 108 -16.19 -21.97 42.83
CA GLN A 108 -15.21 -21.95 41.76
C GLN A 108 -15.71 -20.93 40.73
N ALA A 109 -14.93 -19.88 40.50
CA ALA A 109 -15.21 -18.97 39.39
C ALA A 109 -15.39 -19.82 38.12
N PRO A 110 -16.43 -19.55 37.30
CA PRO A 110 -16.64 -20.32 36.09
C PRO A 110 -15.35 -20.25 35.25
N THR A 111 -14.73 -21.40 35.02
CA THR A 111 -13.55 -21.49 34.18
C THR A 111 -14.02 -21.29 32.74
N LEU A 112 -13.52 -20.25 32.08
CA LEU A 112 -13.84 -19.97 30.68
C LEU A 112 -13.61 -21.22 29.82
N SER A 113 -14.57 -21.50 28.94
CA SER A 113 -14.43 -22.54 27.92
C SER A 113 -13.30 -22.19 26.93
N ALA A 114 -12.82 -23.20 26.21
CA ALA A 114 -11.79 -22.99 25.18
C ALA A 114 -12.25 -22.03 24.07
N GLU A 115 -13.54 -22.08 23.69
CA GLU A 115 -14.13 -21.21 22.69
C GLU A 115 -14.19 -19.75 23.16
N GLU A 116 -14.60 -19.52 24.42
CA GLU A 116 -14.59 -18.19 25.02
C GLU A 116 -13.17 -17.61 25.13
N LYS A 117 -12.19 -18.43 25.52
CA LYS A 117 -10.78 -18.01 25.57
C LYS A 117 -10.25 -17.62 24.19
N GLU A 118 -10.54 -18.40 23.16
CA GLU A 118 -10.11 -18.08 21.79
C GLU A 118 -10.83 -16.82 21.27
N ALA A 119 -12.12 -16.62 21.57
CA ALA A 119 -12.83 -15.39 21.20
C ALA A 119 -12.23 -14.14 21.87
N LEU A 120 -11.92 -14.23 23.18
CA LEU A 120 -11.26 -13.15 23.93
C LEU A 120 -9.85 -12.88 23.42
N LEU A 121 -9.09 -13.92 23.05
CA LEU A 121 -7.79 -13.78 22.41
C LEU A 121 -7.91 -13.00 21.11
N ARG A 122 -8.82 -13.39 20.22
CA ARG A 122 -9.03 -12.71 18.92
C ARG A 122 -9.38 -11.25 19.11
N GLN A 123 -10.26 -10.94 20.08
CA GLN A 123 -10.62 -9.57 20.42
C GLN A 123 -9.42 -8.77 20.94
N ALA A 124 -8.64 -9.32 21.88
CA ALA A 124 -7.48 -8.65 22.45
C ALA A 124 -6.36 -8.44 21.41
N VAL A 125 -6.17 -9.38 20.49
CA VAL A 125 -5.25 -9.24 19.35
C VAL A 125 -5.70 -8.13 18.42
N GLN A 126 -6.98 -8.11 18.02
CA GLN A 126 -7.53 -7.08 17.13
C GLN A 126 -7.44 -5.68 17.76
N GLN A 127 -7.65 -5.56 19.06
CA GLN A 127 -7.50 -4.29 19.80
C GLN A 127 -6.03 -3.87 19.89
N SER A 128 -5.12 -4.83 20.06
CA SER A 128 -3.68 -4.56 20.13
C SER A 128 -3.14 -4.12 18.78
N ILE A 129 -3.37 -4.90 17.73
CA ILE A 129 -2.92 -4.60 16.37
C ILE A 129 -4.03 -4.93 15.37
N PRO A 130 -4.84 -3.93 14.98
CA PRO A 130 -5.94 -4.14 14.05
C PRO A 130 -5.50 -4.64 12.67
N GLY A 131 -4.25 -4.35 12.31
CA GLY A 131 -3.60 -4.74 11.09
C GLY A 131 -2.35 -3.89 10.82
N ILE A 132 -1.70 -4.19 9.71
CA ILE A 132 -0.50 -3.52 9.21
C ILE A 132 -0.78 -3.13 7.76
N VAL A 133 -0.41 -1.91 7.37
CA VAL A 133 -0.50 -1.47 5.98
C VAL A 133 0.86 -0.98 5.50
N CYS A 134 1.27 -1.52 4.36
CA CYS A 134 2.55 -1.24 3.71
C CYS A 134 2.31 -0.31 2.52
N TRP A 135 2.80 0.92 2.62
CA TRP A 135 2.68 1.96 1.58
C TRP A 135 3.97 2.06 0.80
N GLY A 136 3.88 2.01 -0.52
CA GLY A 136 5.03 2.29 -1.35
C GLY A 136 4.81 2.09 -2.84
N ASP A 137 5.92 1.92 -3.54
CA ASP A 137 6.00 1.75 -4.97
C ASP A 137 6.16 0.27 -5.38
N SER A 138 6.91 0.00 -6.47
CA SER A 138 7.22 -1.33 -6.98
C SER A 138 7.98 -2.20 -5.97
N LEU A 139 8.80 -1.60 -5.09
CA LEU A 139 9.52 -2.32 -4.05
C LEU A 139 8.59 -2.77 -2.91
N THR A 140 7.48 -2.07 -2.69
CA THR A 140 6.44 -2.57 -1.79
C THR A 140 5.54 -3.60 -2.47
N PHE A 141 5.23 -3.39 -3.75
CA PHE A 141 4.47 -4.34 -4.56
C PHE A 141 5.16 -5.71 -4.65
N GLY A 142 6.50 -5.75 -4.68
CA GLY A 142 7.28 -6.98 -4.86
C GLY A 142 7.68 -7.22 -6.32
N TYR A 143 7.80 -6.16 -7.13
CA TYR A 143 8.23 -6.29 -8.52
C TYR A 143 9.64 -6.91 -8.56
N GLY A 144 9.85 -7.89 -9.44
CA GLY A 144 11.09 -8.67 -9.49
C GLY A 144 11.16 -9.86 -8.53
N GLY A 145 10.24 -9.95 -7.56
CA GLY A 145 10.28 -10.94 -6.48
C GLY A 145 9.72 -12.33 -6.83
N ASN A 146 9.32 -12.58 -8.08
CA ASN A 146 8.75 -13.87 -8.52
C ASN A 146 7.60 -14.38 -7.60
N GLY A 147 6.72 -13.48 -7.18
CA GLY A 147 5.61 -13.76 -6.25
C GLY A 147 5.93 -13.50 -4.77
N GLU A 148 7.19 -13.28 -4.42
CA GLU A 148 7.62 -12.83 -3.09
C GLU A 148 7.55 -11.30 -2.98
N SER A 149 7.20 -10.81 -1.80
CA SER A 149 7.27 -9.39 -1.44
C SER A 149 7.57 -9.27 0.06
N TYR A 150 8.16 -8.16 0.50
CA TYR A 150 8.40 -7.99 1.94
C TYR A 150 7.09 -8.00 2.76
N PRO A 151 5.95 -7.45 2.30
CA PRO A 151 4.69 -7.55 3.03
C PRO A 151 4.18 -9.00 3.13
N ALA A 152 4.35 -9.80 2.07
CA ALA A 152 3.96 -11.21 2.10
C ALA A 152 4.83 -12.04 3.05
N THR A 153 6.14 -11.84 3.05
CA THR A 153 7.03 -12.47 4.03
C THR A 153 6.68 -12.01 5.46
N LEU A 154 6.39 -10.73 5.67
CA LEU A 154 5.95 -10.21 6.98
C LEU A 154 4.66 -10.90 7.47
N GLN A 155 3.64 -11.02 6.60
CA GLN A 155 2.40 -11.74 6.93
C GLN A 155 2.70 -13.17 7.37
N ARG A 156 3.54 -13.88 6.61
CA ARG A 156 3.91 -15.26 6.89
C ARG A 156 4.61 -15.40 8.24
N LEU A 157 5.56 -14.51 8.55
CA LEU A 157 6.26 -14.53 9.84
C LEU A 157 5.34 -14.24 11.03
N ILE A 158 4.36 -13.34 10.88
CA ILE A 158 3.36 -13.07 11.92
C ILE A 158 2.50 -14.31 12.16
N ASN A 159 2.03 -14.95 11.10
CA ASN A 159 1.22 -16.16 11.19
C ASN A 159 2.00 -17.32 11.84
N GLU A 160 3.25 -17.53 11.41
CA GLU A 160 4.12 -18.62 11.88
C GLU A 160 4.59 -18.42 13.33
N ASN A 161 4.96 -17.20 13.72
CA ASN A 161 5.66 -16.94 14.99
C ASN A 161 4.78 -16.28 16.07
N LEU A 162 3.63 -15.70 15.71
CA LEU A 162 2.73 -15.02 16.64
C LEU A 162 1.34 -15.64 16.62
N ILE A 163 0.53 -15.27 15.63
CA ILE A 163 -0.86 -15.69 15.50
C ILE A 163 -1.41 -15.32 14.11
N ASP A 164 -2.26 -16.18 13.56
CA ASP A 164 -3.04 -15.85 12.36
C ASP A 164 -4.07 -14.73 12.61
N GLY A 165 -4.48 -14.05 11.54
CA GLY A 165 -5.63 -13.14 11.56
C GLY A 165 -5.28 -11.66 11.75
N ILE A 166 -4.00 -11.31 11.89
CA ILE A 166 -3.53 -9.92 11.77
C ILE A 166 -3.22 -9.66 10.29
N PRO A 167 -4.00 -8.81 9.59
CA PRO A 167 -3.78 -8.59 8.17
C PRO A 167 -2.56 -7.68 7.90
N VAL A 168 -1.75 -8.05 6.92
CA VAL A 168 -0.70 -7.20 6.32
C VAL A 168 -1.13 -6.84 4.91
N VAL A 169 -1.50 -5.58 4.72
CA VAL A 169 -2.01 -5.05 3.46
C VAL A 169 -0.87 -4.50 2.61
N ASN A 170 -0.70 -5.04 1.41
CA ASN A 170 0.26 -4.53 0.44
C ASN A 170 -0.38 -3.43 -0.43
N ASN A 171 -0.12 -2.17 -0.11
CA ASN A 171 -0.51 -0.99 -0.90
C ASN A 171 0.65 -0.45 -1.74
N GLY A 172 1.51 -1.34 -2.24
CA GLY A 172 2.54 -1.05 -3.23
C GLY A 172 1.94 -0.86 -4.61
N VAL A 173 2.28 0.23 -5.28
CA VAL A 173 1.86 0.50 -6.67
C VAL A 173 3.08 0.87 -7.51
N PRO A 174 3.46 0.08 -8.53
CA PRO A 174 4.63 0.37 -9.35
C PRO A 174 4.67 1.79 -9.94
N VAL A 175 5.89 2.30 -10.13
CA VAL A 175 6.20 3.58 -10.80
C VAL A 175 5.72 4.83 -10.03
N GLU A 176 5.09 4.69 -8.87
CA GLU A 176 4.61 5.84 -8.12
C GLU A 176 5.74 6.58 -7.39
N PRO A 177 5.86 7.92 -7.59
CA PRO A 177 6.67 8.79 -6.73
C PRO A 177 6.01 9.04 -5.36
N SER A 178 6.76 9.69 -4.45
CA SER A 178 6.34 9.89 -3.07
C SER A 178 4.99 10.58 -2.92
N HIS A 179 4.72 11.66 -3.67
CA HIS A 179 3.46 12.40 -3.54
C HIS A 179 2.23 11.62 -3.96
N THR A 180 2.33 10.65 -4.87
CA THR A 180 1.19 9.75 -5.16
C THR A 180 0.93 8.70 -4.13
N ILE A 181 2.00 8.15 -3.55
CA ILE A 181 1.87 7.25 -2.41
C ILE A 181 1.18 8.02 -1.27
N MET A 182 1.59 9.26 -1.02
CA MET A 182 0.93 10.16 -0.06
C MET A 182 -0.52 10.49 -0.45
N ALA A 183 -0.83 10.67 -1.74
CA ALA A 183 -2.20 10.93 -2.19
C ALA A 183 -3.12 9.73 -1.96
N ARG A 184 -2.70 8.52 -2.37
CA ARG A 184 -3.44 7.28 -2.06
C ARG A 184 -3.53 7.00 -0.58
N ALA A 185 -2.62 7.53 0.22
CA ALA A 185 -2.62 7.43 1.67
C ALA A 185 -3.57 8.44 2.36
N GLY A 186 -4.25 9.32 1.61
CA GLY A 186 -5.10 10.38 2.17
C GLY A 186 -4.33 11.57 2.76
N VAL A 187 -3.02 11.65 2.51
CA VAL A 187 -2.11 12.67 3.08
C VAL A 187 -1.90 13.84 2.13
N TRP A 188 -1.87 13.55 0.82
CA TRP A 188 -1.69 14.57 -0.23
C TRP A 188 -3.01 14.84 -0.93
N GLU A 189 -3.41 16.10 -0.97
CA GLU A 189 -4.74 16.48 -1.44
C GLU A 189 -4.90 16.21 -2.95
N MET A 190 -6.06 15.67 -3.29
CA MET A 190 -6.49 15.37 -4.65
C MET A 190 -7.75 16.17 -4.97
N TYR A 191 -7.83 16.68 -6.20
CA TYR A 191 -8.95 17.50 -6.64
C TYR A 191 -9.41 17.08 -8.02
N ALA A 192 -10.72 16.97 -8.22
CA ALA A 192 -11.33 16.75 -9.52
C ALA A 192 -11.51 18.08 -10.26
N LYS A 193 -11.26 18.07 -11.58
CA LYS A 193 -11.73 19.11 -12.49
C LYS A 193 -13.25 19.06 -12.64
N GLU A 194 -13.83 20.13 -13.18
CA GLU A 194 -15.28 20.22 -13.40
C GLU A 194 -15.80 19.07 -14.28
N PHE A 195 -16.88 18.41 -13.86
CA PHE A 195 -17.58 17.37 -14.63
C PHE A 195 -18.99 17.12 -14.05
N ILE A 196 -19.74 16.23 -14.68
CA ILE A 196 -21.03 15.74 -14.18
C ILE A 196 -20.89 14.26 -13.86
N ILE A 197 -21.21 13.87 -12.63
CA ILE A 197 -21.41 12.46 -12.26
C ILE A 197 -22.77 12.03 -12.85
N PRO A 198 -22.82 11.02 -13.74
CA PRO A 198 -24.06 10.52 -14.31
C PRO A 198 -25.04 10.02 -13.23
N ALA A 199 -26.33 9.99 -13.55
CA ALA A 199 -27.34 9.44 -12.65
C ALA A 199 -27.11 7.94 -12.40
N ASP A 200 -26.88 7.20 -13.48
CA ASP A 200 -26.61 5.77 -13.46
C ASP A 200 -25.16 5.43 -13.09
N CYS A 201 -24.89 4.15 -12.89
CA CYS A 201 -23.53 3.63 -12.65
C CYS A 201 -22.73 3.49 -13.96
N THR A 202 -22.74 4.53 -14.79
CA THR A 202 -21.97 4.58 -16.04
C THR A 202 -20.64 5.32 -15.82
N PRO A 203 -19.53 4.85 -16.42
CA PRO A 203 -18.25 5.52 -16.30
C PRO A 203 -18.27 6.92 -16.94
N VAL A 204 -17.63 7.88 -16.28
CA VAL A 204 -17.32 9.20 -16.83
C VAL A 204 -15.82 9.46 -16.72
N THR A 205 -15.19 9.86 -17.83
CA THR A 205 -13.76 10.21 -17.83
C THR A 205 -13.57 11.60 -17.22
N ILE A 206 -12.73 11.68 -16.19
CA ILE A 206 -12.43 12.88 -15.41
C ILE A 206 -10.94 13.14 -15.34
N LYS A 207 -10.57 14.37 -14.99
CA LYS A 207 -9.19 14.76 -14.71
C LYS A 207 -9.02 15.06 -13.23
N ILE A 208 -8.01 14.44 -12.62
CA ILE A 208 -7.61 14.66 -11.22
C ILE A 208 -6.28 15.40 -11.21
N ILE A 209 -6.17 16.37 -10.32
CA ILE A 209 -4.91 17.06 -10.02
C ILE A 209 -4.53 16.82 -8.56
N LEU A 210 -3.23 16.79 -8.30
CA LEU A 210 -2.67 16.76 -6.95
C LEU A 210 -2.31 18.17 -6.50
N ARG A 211 -2.24 18.38 -5.18
CA ARG A 211 -1.66 19.60 -4.61
C ARG A 211 -0.29 19.91 -5.23
N ASP A 212 -0.08 21.18 -5.54
CA ASP A 212 1.14 21.79 -6.11
C ASP A 212 1.47 21.43 -7.57
N GLY A 213 0.49 20.94 -8.34
CA GLY A 213 0.63 20.77 -9.80
C GLY A 213 1.30 19.43 -10.18
N MET A 214 0.55 18.65 -10.95
CA MET A 214 0.71 17.20 -11.14
C MET A 214 1.96 16.78 -11.95
N TYR A 215 2.43 15.55 -11.71
CA TYR A 215 3.02 14.64 -12.70
C TYR A 215 2.98 13.23 -12.12
N THR A 216 2.06 12.32 -12.52
CA THR A 216 2.09 10.92 -12.00
C THR A 216 0.95 9.98 -12.43
N ASN A 217 1.34 8.70 -12.44
CA ASN A 217 0.66 7.42 -12.57
C ASN A 217 -0.16 6.97 -11.35
N LEU A 218 -0.89 7.88 -10.69
CA LEU A 218 -1.66 7.55 -9.48
C LEU A 218 -2.56 6.31 -9.74
N ALA A 219 -2.31 5.24 -9.00
CA ALA A 219 -3.01 3.96 -9.12
C ALA A 219 -3.04 3.34 -10.54
N SER A 220 -2.12 3.73 -11.45
CA SER A 220 -2.09 3.19 -12.83
C SER A 220 -1.81 1.70 -12.90
N PHE A 221 -1.14 1.15 -11.88
CA PHE A 221 -0.74 -0.26 -11.81
C PHE A 221 -1.32 -0.99 -10.60
N GLY A 222 -2.42 -0.47 -10.04
CA GLY A 222 -3.10 -1.08 -8.90
C GLY A 222 -3.78 -0.04 -8.03
N ASP A 223 -4.87 -0.43 -7.39
CA ASP A 223 -5.67 0.46 -6.54
C ASP A 223 -4.90 0.98 -5.31
N GLY A 224 -4.18 0.09 -4.61
CA GLY A 224 -3.36 0.44 -3.46
C GLY A 224 -4.14 1.17 -2.34
N GLY A 225 -5.41 0.85 -2.13
CA GLY A 225 -6.25 1.46 -1.10
C GLY A 225 -6.88 2.80 -1.48
N LEU A 226 -6.82 3.18 -2.76
CA LEU A 226 -7.42 4.41 -3.27
C LEU A 226 -8.95 4.33 -3.20
N ASN A 227 -9.53 3.24 -3.71
CA ASN A 227 -10.97 3.11 -3.89
C ASN A 227 -11.70 2.44 -2.71
N PRO A 228 -13.01 2.73 -2.55
CA PRO A 228 -13.77 3.75 -3.27
C PRO A 228 -13.39 5.18 -2.84
N VAL A 229 -13.38 6.11 -3.79
CA VAL A 229 -13.23 7.54 -3.47
C VAL A 229 -14.59 8.20 -3.23
N THR A 230 -14.59 9.34 -2.55
CA THR A 230 -15.75 10.23 -2.44
C THR A 230 -15.47 11.54 -3.16
N ILE A 231 -16.37 11.95 -4.08
CA ILE A 231 -16.31 13.22 -4.81
C ILE A 231 -17.70 13.88 -4.71
N ALA A 232 -17.75 15.12 -4.22
CA ALA A 232 -19.02 15.84 -3.99
C ALA A 232 -20.08 15.04 -3.20
N GLY A 233 -19.63 14.22 -2.23
CA GLY A 233 -20.49 13.35 -1.42
C GLY A 233 -20.91 12.04 -2.09
N VAL A 234 -20.54 11.80 -3.34
CA VAL A 234 -20.84 10.56 -4.08
C VAL A 234 -19.66 9.60 -3.99
N LYS A 235 -19.91 8.36 -3.57
CA LYS A 235 -18.91 7.29 -3.57
C LYS A 235 -18.81 6.64 -4.95
N GLY A 236 -17.59 6.36 -5.39
CA GLY A 236 -17.33 5.69 -6.66
C GLY A 236 -15.93 5.12 -6.75
N THR A 237 -15.66 4.43 -7.85
CA THR A 237 -14.34 3.89 -8.18
C THR A 237 -13.67 4.73 -9.25
N LEU A 238 -12.39 5.03 -9.05
CA LEU A 238 -11.48 5.54 -10.06
C LEU A 238 -10.71 4.38 -10.68
N LYS A 239 -10.73 4.30 -12.01
CA LYS A 239 -9.84 3.46 -12.79
C LYS A 239 -8.93 4.36 -13.61
N SER A 240 -7.61 4.12 -13.57
CA SER A 240 -6.67 4.91 -14.38
C SER A 240 -7.03 4.82 -15.85
N ALA A 241 -7.18 5.96 -16.51
CA ALA A 241 -7.38 6.12 -17.94
C ALA A 241 -6.09 6.71 -18.55
N TYR A 242 -4.97 6.03 -18.28
CA TYR A 242 -3.60 6.44 -18.61
C TYR A 242 -3.48 7.00 -20.04
N ARG A 243 -2.75 8.12 -20.16
CA ARG A 243 -2.34 8.70 -21.45
C ARG A 243 -0.86 9.07 -21.34
N GLU A 244 -0.10 8.72 -22.35
CA GLU A 244 1.36 8.80 -22.36
C GLU A 244 1.90 10.23 -22.12
N ASP A 245 1.22 11.23 -22.69
CA ASP A 245 1.66 12.64 -22.66
C ASP A 245 0.77 13.57 -21.80
N ASP A 246 -0.26 13.03 -21.15
CA ASP A 246 -1.19 13.83 -20.35
C ASP A 246 -1.73 13.00 -19.20
N TYR A 247 -1.06 13.03 -18.05
CA TYR A 247 -1.41 12.22 -16.88
C TYR A 247 -2.69 12.70 -16.18
N GLY A 248 -3.14 11.93 -15.17
CA GLY A 248 -4.23 12.34 -14.27
C GLY A 248 -5.63 12.10 -14.81
N TRP A 249 -5.78 11.35 -15.90
CA TRP A 249 -7.10 10.92 -16.38
C TRP A 249 -7.55 9.63 -15.71
N PHE A 250 -8.82 9.60 -15.33
CA PHE A 250 -9.47 8.47 -14.70
C PHE A 250 -10.87 8.29 -15.25
N ASP A 251 -11.34 7.05 -15.31
CA ASP A 251 -12.77 6.78 -15.40
C ASP A 251 -13.34 6.67 -13.98
N PHE A 252 -14.23 7.58 -13.63
CA PHE A 252 -14.99 7.53 -12.40
C PHE A 252 -16.33 6.84 -12.65
N THR A 253 -16.65 5.84 -11.83
CA THR A 253 -17.97 5.18 -11.84
C THR A 253 -18.54 5.22 -10.43
N ARG A 254 -19.71 5.84 -10.24
CA ARG A 254 -20.38 5.84 -8.94
C ARG A 254 -20.80 4.42 -8.54
N LEU A 255 -20.86 4.14 -7.24
CA LEU A 255 -21.21 2.80 -6.73
C LEU A 255 -22.70 2.49 -6.82
N GLU A 256 -23.55 3.51 -6.63
CA GLU A 256 -25.00 3.36 -6.57
C GLU A 256 -25.68 4.41 -7.48
N PRO A 257 -26.77 4.06 -8.19
CA PRO A 257 -27.56 5.03 -8.95
C PRO A 257 -28.14 6.13 -8.06
N GLY A 258 -28.38 7.31 -8.64
CA GLY A 258 -29.00 8.43 -7.96
C GLY A 258 -29.18 9.62 -8.90
N ASP A 259 -29.40 10.81 -8.36
CA ASP A 259 -29.45 12.01 -9.19
C ASP A 259 -28.08 12.33 -9.80
N ALA A 260 -28.08 12.93 -10.99
CA ALA A 260 -26.86 13.46 -11.59
C ALA A 260 -26.31 14.60 -10.72
N VAL A 261 -25.00 14.60 -10.48
CA VAL A 261 -24.36 15.58 -9.58
C VAL A 261 -23.34 16.40 -10.36
N GLY A 262 -23.53 17.72 -10.38
CA GLY A 262 -22.53 18.65 -10.90
C GLY A 262 -21.36 18.77 -9.93
N VAL A 263 -20.14 18.56 -10.43
CA VAL A 263 -18.90 18.70 -9.66
C VAL A 263 -18.17 19.93 -10.15
N SER A 264 -17.95 20.91 -9.27
CA SER A 264 -17.22 22.13 -9.60
C SER A 264 -15.71 21.87 -9.69
N ASP A 265 -14.99 22.73 -10.41
CA ASP A 265 -13.52 22.66 -10.44
C ASP A 265 -12.95 22.73 -9.01
N MET A 266 -11.84 22.03 -8.78
CA MET A 266 -11.17 21.90 -7.49
C MET A 266 -12.00 21.21 -6.40
N THR A 267 -12.97 20.36 -6.76
CA THR A 267 -13.71 19.57 -5.76
C THR A 267 -12.78 18.50 -5.16
N PRO A 268 -12.68 18.38 -3.82
CA PRO A 268 -11.86 17.35 -3.19
C PRO A 268 -12.24 15.93 -3.59
N VAL A 269 -11.23 15.10 -3.84
CA VAL A 269 -11.34 13.65 -4.01
C VAL A 269 -10.79 13.00 -2.75
N ILE A 270 -11.66 12.33 -2.00
CA ILE A 270 -11.31 11.72 -0.71
C ILE A 270 -11.11 10.22 -0.93
N PRO A 271 -9.89 9.66 -0.74
CA PRO A 271 -9.63 8.24 -0.93
C PRO A 271 -10.18 7.40 0.24
N ALA A 272 -10.47 6.12 0.00
CA ALA A 272 -10.94 5.19 1.04
C ALA A 272 -9.97 5.07 2.21
N SER A 273 -8.68 5.07 1.90
CA SER A 273 -7.57 5.05 2.86
C SER A 273 -7.56 6.18 3.89
N SER A 274 -8.35 7.24 3.68
CA SER A 274 -8.48 8.34 4.64
C SER A 274 -9.00 7.87 6.00
N SER A 275 -9.67 6.71 6.06
CA SER A 275 -10.09 6.07 7.32
C SER A 275 -9.95 4.54 7.34
N LEU A 276 -9.77 3.88 6.18
CA LEU A 276 -9.74 2.41 6.09
C LEU A 276 -8.68 1.75 7.00
N TYR A 277 -7.57 2.43 7.26
CA TYR A 277 -6.42 1.91 8.00
C TYR A 277 -6.22 2.58 9.36
N ASP A 278 -7.30 3.14 9.94
CA ASP A 278 -7.25 3.76 11.26
C ASP A 278 -6.80 2.73 12.32
N GLY A 279 -5.83 3.12 13.13
CA GLY A 279 -5.24 2.27 14.17
C GLY A 279 -4.24 1.21 13.68
N TYR A 280 -4.11 1.00 12.37
CA TYR A 280 -3.13 0.07 11.79
C TYR A 280 -1.71 0.56 12.06
N VAL A 281 -0.76 -0.37 12.12
CA VAL A 281 0.67 0.00 12.01
C VAL A 281 0.97 0.33 10.56
N ASN A 282 1.70 1.42 10.35
CA ASN A 282 1.97 1.92 9.01
C ASN A 282 3.44 1.77 8.65
N ILE A 283 3.73 0.95 7.64
CA ILE A 283 5.06 0.79 7.07
C ILE A 283 5.12 1.63 5.81
N ILE A 284 6.08 2.55 5.72
CA ILE A 284 6.13 3.57 4.68
C ILE A 284 7.46 3.44 3.95
N PHE A 285 7.39 3.17 2.65
CA PHE A 285 8.55 3.04 1.77
C PHE A 285 8.34 3.85 0.50
N MET A 286 8.82 5.09 0.51
CA MET A 286 8.67 6.05 -0.58
C MET A 286 9.98 6.77 -0.93
N GLY A 287 10.08 7.17 -2.20
CA GLY A 287 11.15 8.02 -2.72
C GLY A 287 11.99 7.38 -3.83
N GLU A 288 11.82 6.09 -4.15
CA GLU A 288 12.63 5.47 -5.21
C GLU A 288 12.38 6.16 -6.56
N ASN A 289 11.12 6.45 -6.88
CA ASN A 289 10.71 7.17 -8.09
C ASN A 289 10.77 8.72 -7.96
N GLY A 290 11.42 9.24 -6.92
CA GLY A 290 11.68 10.67 -6.76
C GLY A 290 10.52 11.51 -6.20
N TYR A 291 10.37 12.73 -6.75
CA TYR A 291 9.52 13.83 -6.24
C TYR A 291 9.96 14.44 -4.89
N PHE A 292 11.24 14.32 -4.58
CA PHE A 292 11.90 15.11 -3.55
C PHE A 292 13.17 15.77 -4.13
N LYS A 293 13.67 16.80 -3.45
CA LYS A 293 14.79 17.64 -3.95
C LYS A 293 16.03 17.58 -3.07
N SER A 294 15.87 17.12 -1.83
CA SER A 294 16.92 16.99 -0.83
C SER A 294 16.46 16.01 0.27
N PRO A 295 17.36 15.52 1.13
CA PRO A 295 16.97 14.74 2.30
C PRO A 295 15.92 15.42 3.18
N GLU A 296 16.05 16.72 3.44
CA GLU A 296 15.12 17.49 4.27
C GLU A 296 13.72 17.60 3.62
N HIS A 297 13.66 17.64 2.28
CA HIS A 297 12.39 17.59 1.57
C HIS A 297 11.74 16.21 1.72
N LEU A 298 12.49 15.11 1.63
CA LEU A 298 11.92 13.78 1.83
C LEU A 298 11.50 13.56 3.30
N ILE A 299 12.31 14.02 4.27
CA ILE A 299 11.96 14.01 5.69
C ILE A 299 10.64 14.75 5.93
N SER A 300 10.46 15.95 5.36
CA SER A 300 9.22 16.69 5.54
C SER A 300 8.00 16.01 4.91
N GLN A 301 8.18 15.27 3.81
CA GLN A 301 7.11 14.42 3.25
C GLN A 301 6.74 13.27 4.19
N TYR A 302 7.72 12.54 4.74
CA TYR A 302 7.45 11.49 5.74
C TYR A 302 6.79 12.05 6.99
N GLN A 303 7.25 13.20 7.49
CA GLN A 303 6.66 13.85 8.65
C GLN A 303 5.22 14.29 8.38
N LEU A 304 4.93 14.88 7.22
CA LEU A 304 3.57 15.23 6.82
C LEU A 304 2.66 13.98 6.80
N PHE A 305 3.17 12.85 6.32
CA PHE A 305 2.45 11.58 6.30
C PHE A 305 2.12 11.09 7.72
N ILE A 306 3.09 11.13 8.62
CA ILE A 306 2.93 10.76 10.03
C ILE A 306 1.90 11.67 10.70
N ASP A 307 2.02 12.99 10.53
CA ASP A 307 1.17 13.98 11.19
C ASP A 307 -0.27 13.92 10.70
N LYS A 308 -0.49 13.89 9.38
CA LYS A 308 -1.84 13.87 8.80
C LYS A 308 -2.62 12.61 9.15
N ARG A 309 -1.93 11.50 9.38
CA ARG A 309 -2.54 10.23 9.79
C ARG A 309 -2.48 9.98 11.30
N GLY A 310 -1.92 10.91 12.08
CA GLY A 310 -1.81 10.78 13.54
C GLY A 310 -1.05 9.52 13.99
N LEU A 311 0.01 9.14 13.26
CA LEU A 311 0.67 7.85 13.47
C LEU A 311 1.56 7.85 14.72
N SER A 312 1.23 6.99 15.67
CA SER A 312 2.11 6.65 16.81
C SER A 312 2.96 5.39 16.54
N ARG A 313 2.41 4.45 15.78
CA ARG A 313 3.04 3.20 15.37
C ARG A 313 3.27 3.18 13.87
N TYR A 314 4.52 3.39 13.50
CA TYR A 314 4.95 3.38 12.11
C TYR A 314 6.40 2.90 11.99
N LEU A 315 6.77 2.57 10.76
CA LEU A 315 8.12 2.20 10.38
C LEU A 315 8.42 2.81 9.01
N ILE A 316 9.61 3.37 8.84
CA ILE A 316 10.09 3.93 7.59
C ILE A 316 11.19 3.02 7.05
N ILE A 317 11.10 2.69 5.77
CA ILE A 317 12.10 1.90 5.06
C ILE A 317 12.95 2.84 4.19
N GLY A 318 14.26 2.79 4.39
CA GLY A 318 15.24 3.49 3.56
C GLY A 318 15.39 2.88 2.18
N LEU A 319 15.77 3.72 1.20
CA LEU A 319 16.00 3.30 -0.18
C LEU A 319 17.07 2.21 -0.27
N THR A 320 16.79 1.16 -1.05
CA THR A 320 17.69 0.02 -1.26
C THR A 320 18.66 0.25 -2.42
N SER A 321 18.31 1.11 -3.40
CA SER A 321 19.14 1.37 -4.57
C SER A 321 20.33 2.30 -4.28
N GLY A 322 21.32 2.29 -5.16
CA GLY A 322 22.46 3.21 -5.12
C GLY A 322 23.61 2.71 -4.25
N ASN A 323 24.42 3.66 -3.76
CA ASN A 323 25.67 3.38 -3.05
C ASN A 323 25.94 4.46 -1.99
N ASN A 324 27.06 4.34 -1.27
CA ASN A 324 27.42 5.27 -0.19
C ASN A 324 27.56 6.71 -0.67
N THR A 325 28.02 6.92 -1.90
CA THR A 325 28.14 8.26 -2.49
C THR A 325 26.78 8.86 -2.80
N SER A 326 25.87 8.10 -3.43
CA SER A 326 24.57 8.62 -3.87
C SER A 326 23.50 8.66 -2.78
N ARG A 327 23.59 7.80 -1.76
CA ARG A 327 22.58 7.68 -0.70
C ARG A 327 23.09 7.95 0.71
N GLY A 328 24.40 8.00 0.95
CA GLY A 328 24.96 8.09 2.30
C GLY A 328 24.42 9.27 3.10
N GLU A 329 24.39 10.46 2.50
CA GLU A 329 23.88 11.66 3.19
C GLU A 329 22.36 11.58 3.46
N LEU A 330 21.59 11.06 2.50
CA LEU A 330 20.16 10.83 2.69
C LEU A 330 19.91 9.85 3.84
N THR A 331 20.57 8.69 3.82
CA THR A 331 20.46 7.65 4.85
C THR A 331 20.85 8.19 6.23
N ARG A 332 21.93 8.97 6.33
CA ARG A 332 22.40 9.57 7.58
C ARG A 332 21.35 10.51 8.17
N GLN A 333 20.86 11.47 7.39
CA GLN A 333 19.85 12.42 7.86
C GLN A 333 18.53 11.75 8.24
N MET A 334 18.07 10.77 7.45
CA MET A 334 16.85 10.02 7.75
C MET A 334 16.99 9.23 9.06
N SER A 335 18.15 8.59 9.28
CA SER A 335 18.44 7.84 10.51
C SER A 335 18.51 8.74 11.73
N GLU A 336 19.17 9.90 11.62
CA GLU A 336 19.25 10.89 12.70
C GLU A 336 17.89 11.47 13.07
N TYR A 337 17.01 11.69 12.08
CA TYR A 337 15.71 12.30 12.31
C TYR A 337 14.67 11.32 12.88
N PHE A 338 14.58 10.12 12.31
CA PHE A 338 13.53 9.15 12.67
C PHE A 338 13.98 8.08 13.68
N GLY A 339 15.29 7.99 13.96
CA GLY A 339 15.86 7.04 14.91
C GLY A 339 15.46 5.59 14.62
N ASP A 340 15.09 4.84 15.65
CA ASP A 340 14.76 3.41 15.54
C ASP A 340 13.53 3.12 14.66
N LYS A 341 12.71 4.12 14.34
CA LYS A 341 11.58 3.97 13.41
C LYS A 341 12.02 4.04 11.95
N TYR A 342 13.29 4.29 11.65
CA TYR A 342 13.87 4.20 10.32
C TYR A 342 14.79 2.97 10.20
N ILE A 343 14.60 2.20 9.12
CA ILE A 343 15.50 1.11 8.75
C ILE A 343 16.36 1.59 7.60
N ASP A 344 17.67 1.63 7.80
CA ASP A 344 18.64 1.68 6.70
C ASP A 344 18.68 0.33 5.98
N MET A 345 17.65 0.07 5.19
CA MET A 345 17.42 -1.24 4.58
C MET A 345 18.56 -1.65 3.64
N ARG A 346 19.20 -0.68 2.99
CA ARG A 346 20.37 -0.93 2.14
C ARG A 346 21.51 -1.56 2.95
N THR A 347 21.88 -0.92 4.05
CA THR A 347 22.94 -1.44 4.94
C THR A 347 22.56 -2.76 5.58
N GLU A 348 21.32 -2.94 6.01
CA GLU A 348 20.81 -4.20 6.56
C GLU A 348 20.94 -5.36 5.56
N LEU A 349 20.47 -5.16 4.32
CA LEU A 349 20.55 -6.19 3.28
C LEU A 349 22.01 -6.51 2.88
N ILE A 350 22.89 -5.51 2.85
CA ILE A 350 24.33 -5.74 2.59
C ILE A 350 24.98 -6.53 3.74
N THR A 351 24.65 -6.18 4.97
CA THR A 351 25.34 -6.69 6.17
C THR A 351 24.88 -8.09 6.56
N ARG A 352 23.59 -8.40 6.36
CA ARG A 352 23.03 -9.68 6.82
C ARG A 352 22.01 -10.32 5.88
N GLY A 353 21.69 -9.67 4.75
CA GLY A 353 20.70 -10.17 3.79
C GLY A 353 20.99 -11.59 3.30
N PRO A 354 22.22 -11.93 2.84
CA PRO A 354 22.54 -13.28 2.38
C PRO A 354 22.33 -14.34 3.47
N GLU A 355 22.81 -14.07 4.68
CA GLU A 355 22.74 -14.99 5.81
C GLU A 355 21.30 -15.28 6.23
N LEU A 356 20.43 -14.25 6.24
CA LEU A 356 19.02 -14.39 6.59
C LEU A 356 18.27 -15.35 5.66
N VAL A 357 18.73 -15.49 4.41
CA VAL A 357 18.08 -16.34 3.39
C VAL A 357 18.92 -17.54 3.00
N GLY A 358 19.93 -17.88 3.80
CA GLY A 358 20.75 -19.08 3.63
C GLY A 358 21.64 -19.04 2.39
N LEU A 359 22.00 -17.85 1.90
CA LEU A 359 22.96 -17.66 0.82
C LEU A 359 24.36 -17.41 1.38
N GLU A 360 25.35 -18.04 0.74
CA GLU A 360 26.75 -17.78 1.04
C GLU A 360 27.25 -16.53 0.32
N ARG A 361 28.13 -15.78 0.98
CA ARG A 361 28.81 -14.64 0.35
C ARG A 361 29.80 -15.12 -0.69
N SER A 362 29.94 -14.32 -1.74
CA SER A 362 30.95 -14.51 -2.77
C SER A 362 32.23 -13.74 -2.42
N ASP A 363 33.40 -14.23 -2.85
CA ASP A 363 34.69 -13.56 -2.65
C ASP A 363 34.72 -12.13 -3.22
N GLY A 364 33.87 -11.79 -4.18
CA GLY A 364 33.75 -10.45 -4.75
C GLY A 364 32.88 -9.47 -3.95
N ASP A 365 32.18 -9.92 -2.91
CA ASP A 365 31.21 -9.10 -2.19
C ASP A 365 31.87 -7.97 -1.38
N TRP A 366 33.16 -8.07 -1.06
CA TRP A 366 33.87 -7.04 -0.28
C TRP A 366 33.77 -5.66 -0.92
N TYR A 367 33.78 -5.58 -2.26
CA TYR A 367 33.66 -4.30 -2.96
C TYR A 367 32.26 -3.71 -2.80
N ASN A 368 31.22 -4.55 -2.97
CA ASN A 368 29.83 -4.14 -2.76
C ASN A 368 29.59 -3.69 -1.30
N ILE A 369 30.15 -4.41 -0.33
CA ILE A 369 30.08 -4.05 1.09
C ILE A 369 30.77 -2.70 1.34
N GLN A 370 31.98 -2.51 0.81
CA GLN A 370 32.74 -1.27 0.97
C GLN A 370 32.02 -0.07 0.35
N GLU A 371 31.49 -0.22 -0.85
CA GLU A 371 30.82 0.85 -1.58
C GLU A 371 29.35 1.04 -1.17
N GLY A 372 28.80 0.13 -0.37
CA GLY A 372 27.40 0.17 0.05
C GLY A 372 26.44 -0.17 -1.10
N VAL A 373 26.83 -1.05 -2.00
CA VAL A 373 26.01 -1.54 -3.12
C VAL A 373 25.40 -2.88 -2.73
N LEU A 374 24.11 -3.09 -2.99
CA LEU A 374 23.49 -4.39 -2.78
C LEU A 374 24.11 -5.46 -3.67
N MET A 375 24.28 -6.66 -3.12
CA MET A 375 24.77 -7.79 -3.90
C MET A 375 23.76 -8.20 -4.97
N GLY A 376 24.24 -8.38 -6.20
CA GLY A 376 23.37 -8.63 -7.35
C GLY A 376 22.53 -9.91 -7.25
N TYR A 377 22.95 -10.90 -6.45
CA TYR A 377 22.17 -12.11 -6.21
C TYR A 377 20.98 -11.91 -5.24
N LEU A 378 20.80 -10.71 -4.67
CA LEU A 378 19.59 -10.29 -3.96
C LEU A 378 18.69 -9.40 -4.84
N MET A 379 19.10 -9.11 -6.07
CA MET A 379 18.45 -8.17 -6.98
C MET A 379 17.98 -8.88 -8.25
N SER A 380 16.87 -8.41 -8.82
CA SER A 380 16.37 -8.87 -10.13
C SER A 380 16.85 -7.97 -11.27
N ASP A 381 17.06 -6.69 -10.99
CA ASP A 381 17.61 -5.69 -11.90
C ASP A 381 18.35 -4.59 -11.09
N ALA A 382 18.65 -3.44 -11.68
CA ALA A 382 19.42 -2.38 -11.01
C ALA A 382 18.70 -1.70 -9.83
N VAL A 383 17.38 -1.90 -9.68
CA VAL A 383 16.53 -1.24 -8.67
C VAL A 383 15.82 -2.27 -7.80
N HIS A 384 15.24 -3.30 -8.41
CA HIS A 384 14.32 -4.22 -7.77
C HIS A 384 15.03 -5.41 -7.12
N LEU A 385 14.50 -5.83 -5.98
CA LEU A 385 14.92 -7.05 -5.30
C LEU A 385 14.37 -8.28 -6.02
N ASN A 386 15.07 -9.41 -5.89
CA ASN A 386 14.52 -10.71 -6.24
C ASN A 386 13.82 -11.34 -5.02
N GLU A 387 13.40 -12.60 -5.13
CA GLU A 387 12.71 -13.32 -4.05
C GLU A 387 13.54 -13.40 -2.76
N TYR A 388 14.87 -13.53 -2.87
CA TYR A 388 15.76 -13.59 -1.70
C TYR A 388 15.88 -12.22 -1.04
N GLY A 389 16.04 -11.17 -1.83
CA GLY A 389 16.07 -9.79 -1.31
C GLY A 389 14.79 -9.41 -0.58
N TYR A 390 13.61 -9.69 -1.16
CA TYR A 390 12.34 -9.40 -0.50
C TYR A 390 12.09 -10.24 0.75
N ARG A 391 12.51 -11.51 0.76
CA ARG A 391 12.41 -12.35 1.97
C ARG A 391 13.28 -11.81 3.09
N ALA A 392 14.55 -11.51 2.81
CA ALA A 392 15.45 -10.90 3.80
C ALA A 392 14.87 -9.59 4.34
N MET A 393 14.37 -8.73 3.45
CA MET A 393 13.73 -7.47 3.80
C MET A 393 12.52 -7.67 4.72
N GLY A 394 11.64 -8.63 4.43
CA GLY A 394 10.47 -8.94 5.28
C GLY A 394 10.86 -9.44 6.67
N MET A 395 11.95 -10.22 6.78
CA MET A 395 12.51 -10.66 8.06
C MET A 395 13.06 -9.48 8.87
N ILE A 396 13.83 -8.59 8.24
CA ILE A 396 14.36 -7.37 8.88
C ILE A 396 13.22 -6.48 9.40
N VAL A 397 12.15 -6.32 8.61
CA VAL A 397 10.96 -5.55 8.99
C VAL A 397 10.27 -6.19 10.21
N TYR A 398 10.04 -7.51 10.19
CA TYR A 398 9.43 -8.23 11.31
C TYR A 398 10.23 -8.04 12.60
N GLU A 399 11.53 -8.24 12.56
CA GLU A 399 12.41 -8.07 13.72
C GLU A 399 12.42 -6.63 14.24
N ARG A 400 12.41 -5.62 13.36
CA ARG A 400 12.35 -4.24 13.79
C ARG A 400 11.02 -3.90 14.45
N MET A 401 9.91 -4.40 13.93
CA MET A 401 8.60 -4.22 14.57
C MET A 401 8.55 -4.88 15.95
N ASP A 402 9.16 -6.06 16.09
CA ASP A 402 9.26 -6.75 17.36
C ASP A 402 10.10 -5.97 18.37
N ALA A 403 11.27 -5.48 17.96
CA ALA A 403 12.16 -4.67 18.79
C ALA A 403 11.52 -3.34 19.24
N LEU A 404 10.62 -2.77 18.44
CA LEU A 404 9.84 -1.58 18.78
C LEU A 404 8.63 -1.88 19.70
N GLY A 405 8.42 -3.14 20.07
CA GLY A 405 7.31 -3.56 20.93
C GLY A 405 5.94 -3.54 20.25
N TYR A 406 5.88 -3.49 18.91
CA TYR A 406 4.60 -3.41 18.19
C TYR A 406 3.75 -4.68 18.35
N PHE A 407 4.37 -5.80 18.73
CA PHE A 407 3.70 -7.06 19.00
C PHE A 407 3.46 -7.35 20.50
N ASP A 408 3.85 -6.46 21.42
CA ASP A 408 3.79 -6.74 22.87
C ASP A 408 2.38 -6.99 23.39
N GLY A 409 1.39 -6.25 22.88
CA GLY A 409 -0.02 -6.47 23.22
C GLY A 409 -0.52 -7.84 22.74
N VAL A 410 -0.09 -8.28 21.55
CA VAL A 410 -0.42 -9.61 21.00
C VAL A 410 0.22 -10.71 21.85
N LYS A 411 1.52 -10.58 22.15
CA LYS A 411 2.23 -11.55 23.01
C LYS A 411 1.58 -11.66 24.39
N SER A 412 1.18 -10.54 24.97
CA SER A 412 0.48 -10.48 26.25
C SER A 412 -0.89 -11.18 26.19
N ALA A 413 -1.66 -10.94 25.12
CA ALA A 413 -2.94 -11.60 24.90
C ALA A 413 -2.79 -13.12 24.74
N ILE A 414 -1.80 -13.57 23.96
CA ILE A 414 -1.50 -15.00 23.79
C ILE A 414 -1.17 -15.64 25.14
N ALA A 415 -0.28 -15.02 25.93
CA ALA A 415 0.08 -15.52 27.25
C ALA A 415 -1.12 -15.55 28.23
N GLN A 416 -2.08 -14.64 28.08
CA GLN A 416 -3.27 -14.62 28.94
C GLN A 416 -4.26 -15.75 28.60
N TYR A 417 -4.50 -16.02 27.31
CA TYR A 417 -5.64 -16.84 26.88
C TYR A 417 -5.26 -18.23 26.35
N ARG A 418 -4.00 -18.48 25.97
CA ARG A 418 -3.50 -19.81 25.54
C ARG A 418 -2.72 -20.58 26.60
N ASN A 419 -2.61 -20.03 27.82
CA ASN A 419 -2.03 -20.73 28.97
C ASN A 419 -3.00 -21.72 29.62
#